data_AF-A0A842XEN6-F1
#
_entry.id   AF-A0A842XEN6-F1
#
_cell.length_a   1.000
_cell.length_b   1.000
_cell.length_c   1.000
_cell.angle_alpha   90.00
_cell.angle_beta   90.00
_cell.angle_gamma   90.00
#
_symmetry.space_group_name_H-M   'P 1'
#
loop_
_entity.id
_entity.type
_entity.pdbx_description
1 polymer ?
#
loop_
_entity_poly.entity_id
_entity_poly.type
_entity_poly.pdbx_seq_one_letter_code
_entity_poly.pdbx_strand_id
1 'polypeptide(L)'
;MNDEQFEKLVERIDILIKLTALNTLKDKTPKEKVKTLSGLGLKSLEIARVIDKSRNYVDVVLHRVRKEEKKTAEKEEKDVQNIGE
;
A
#
# COMPACT_ATOMS: atom_id res chain seq x y z
N MET A 1 10.53 -21.83 23.72
CA MET A 1 11.32 -21.21 22.64
C MET A 1 12.23 -20.19 23.30
N ASN A 2 13.53 -20.18 23.01
CA ASN A 2 14.40 -19.13 23.54
C ASN A 2 14.32 -17.87 22.66
N ASP A 3 14.73 -16.72 23.19
CA ASP A 3 14.62 -15.43 22.49
C ASP A 3 15.38 -15.42 21.16
N GLU A 4 16.55 -16.07 21.11
CA GLU A 4 17.36 -16.17 19.89
C GLU A 4 16.65 -16.94 18.75
N GLN A 5 15.96 -18.04 19.09
CA GLN A 5 15.17 -18.80 18.13
C GLN A 5 13.96 -18.01 17.65
N PHE A 6 13.35 -17.20 18.52
CA PHE A 6 12.22 -16.35 18.17
C PHE A 6 12.65 -15.23 17.21
N GLU A 7 13.74 -14.54 17.48
CA GLU A 7 14.28 -13.50 16.58
C GLU A 7 14.62 -14.08 15.20
N LYS A 8 15.31 -15.23 15.15
CA LYS A 8 15.60 -15.94 13.89
C LYS A 8 14.33 -16.34 13.13
N LEU A 9 13.25 -16.65 13.83
CA LEU A 9 11.95 -16.93 13.20
C LEU A 9 11.35 -15.66 12.61
N VAL A 10 11.36 -14.56 13.34
CA VAL A 10 10.86 -13.26 12.87
C VAL A 10 11.61 -12.81 11.62
N GLU A 11 12.95 -12.91 11.61
CA GLU A 11 13.77 -12.60 10.44
C GLU A 11 13.37 -13.41 9.20
N ARG A 12 13.13 -14.72 9.37
CA ARG A 12 12.70 -15.60 8.27
C ARG A 12 11.31 -15.23 7.76
N ILE A 13 10.39 -14.88 8.65
CA ILE A 13 9.04 -14.43 8.28
C ILE A 13 9.13 -13.11 7.49
N ASP A 14 9.97 -12.17 7.92
CA ASP A 14 10.20 -10.90 7.22
C ASP A 14 10.74 -11.13 5.79
N ILE A 15 11.64 -12.10 5.61
CA ILE A 15 12.14 -12.49 4.28
C ILE A 15 10.99 -13.04 3.42
N LEU A 16 10.14 -13.91 3.96
CA LEU A 16 8.98 -14.45 3.24
C LEU A 16 7.99 -13.37 2.83
N ILE A 17 7.73 -12.39 3.70
CA ILE A 17 6.88 -11.23 3.39
C ILE A 17 7.46 -10.45 2.21
N LYS A 18 8.76 -10.15 2.24
CA LYS A 18 9.45 -9.40 1.17
C LYS A 18 9.43 -10.17 -0.16
N LEU A 19 9.72 -11.47 -0.14
CA LEU A 19 9.68 -12.32 -1.34
C LEU A 19 8.28 -12.39 -1.95
N THR A 20 7.26 -12.55 -1.11
CA THR A 20 5.86 -12.57 -1.57
C THR A 20 5.47 -11.23 -2.17
N ALA A 21 5.83 -10.13 -1.51
CA ALA A 21 5.58 -8.79 -2.02
C ALA A 21 6.28 -8.54 -3.36
N LEU A 22 7.52 -8.99 -3.56
CA LEU A 22 8.22 -8.86 -4.84
C LEU A 22 7.44 -9.50 -5.99
N ASN A 23 6.86 -10.68 -5.77
CA ASN A 23 6.03 -11.35 -6.79
C ASN A 23 4.70 -10.63 -7.02
N THR A 24 4.00 -10.23 -5.96
CA THR A 24 2.70 -9.54 -6.07
C THR A 24 2.81 -8.14 -6.69
N LEU A 25 3.96 -7.49 -6.54
CA LEU A 25 4.17 -6.09 -6.89
C LEU A 25 5.01 -5.87 -8.15
N LYS A 26 5.51 -6.94 -8.78
CA LYS A 26 6.50 -6.90 -9.86
C LYS A 26 6.18 -5.88 -10.97
N ASP A 27 4.94 -5.86 -11.44
CA ASP A 27 4.53 -5.05 -12.59
C ASP A 27 3.71 -3.81 -12.20
N LYS A 28 3.70 -3.44 -10.91
CA LYS A 28 2.95 -2.30 -10.40
C LYS A 28 3.81 -1.03 -10.33
N THR A 29 3.20 0.10 -10.67
CA THR A 29 3.79 1.42 -10.40
C THR A 29 3.96 1.65 -8.90
N PRO A 30 4.87 2.53 -8.44
CA PRO A 30 5.06 2.81 -7.02
C PRO A 30 3.77 3.19 -6.28
N LYS A 31 2.87 3.92 -6.95
CA LYS A 31 1.55 4.29 -6.43
C LYS A 31 0.65 3.07 -6.24
N GLU A 32 0.57 2.19 -7.23
CA GLU A 32 -0.22 0.95 -7.15
C GLU A 32 0.32 -0.01 -6.11
N LYS A 33 1.65 -0.06 -5.91
CA LYS A 33 2.28 -0.82 -4.85
C LYS A 33 1.80 -0.36 -3.47
N VAL A 34 1.87 0.94 -3.21
CA VAL A 34 1.41 1.55 -1.96
C VAL A 34 -0.10 1.33 -1.75
N LYS A 35 -0.91 1.55 -2.78
CA LYS A 35 -2.36 1.33 -2.71
C LYS A 35 -2.71 -0.14 -2.42
N THR A 36 -2.05 -1.08 -3.10
CA THR A 36 -2.26 -2.52 -2.92
C THR A 36 -1.94 -2.94 -1.49
N LEU A 37 -0.76 -2.58 -0.98
CA LEU A 37 -0.34 -2.95 0.37
C LEU A 37 -1.18 -2.28 1.46
N SER A 38 -1.60 -1.02 1.26
CA SER A 38 -2.52 -0.36 2.18
C SER A 38 -3.91 -1.02 2.18
N GLY A 39 -4.38 -1.51 1.03
CA GLY A 39 -5.63 -2.27 0.93
C GLY A 39 -5.59 -3.61 1.67
N LEU A 40 -4.41 -4.17 1.88
CA LEU A 40 -4.17 -5.35 2.72
C LEU A 40 -4.05 -5.02 4.22
N GLY A 41 -4.23 -3.75 4.61
CA GLY A 41 -4.21 -3.31 6.01
C GLY A 41 -2.83 -2.97 6.56
N LEU A 42 -1.77 -2.99 5.74
CA LEU A 42 -0.43 -2.62 6.19
C LEU A 42 -0.36 -1.11 6.48
N LYS A 43 0.32 -0.75 7.56
CA LYS A 43 0.61 0.64 7.96
C LYS A 43 1.75 1.20 7.13
N SER A 44 1.84 2.53 7.05
CA SER A 44 2.84 3.23 6.24
C SER A 44 4.29 2.80 6.51
N LEU A 45 4.63 2.50 7.78
CA LEU A 45 5.96 2.02 8.15
C LEU A 45 6.25 0.61 7.61
N GLU A 46 5.25 -0.27 7.62
CA GLU A 46 5.38 -1.65 7.12
C GLU A 46 5.49 -1.64 5.59
N ILE A 47 4.62 -0.86 4.93
CA ILE A 47 4.69 -0.64 3.49
C ILE A 47 6.08 -0.14 3.09
N ALA A 48 6.59 0.88 3.79
CA ALA A 48 7.91 1.46 3.56
C ALA A 48 9.03 0.42 3.63
N ARG A 49 8.98 -0.49 4.61
CA ARG A 49 9.94 -1.61 4.75
C ARG A 49 9.83 -2.63 3.61
N VAL A 50 8.62 -2.88 3.10
CA VAL A 50 8.37 -3.85 2.04
C VAL A 50 8.84 -3.33 0.67
N ILE A 51 8.61 -2.05 0.36
CA ILE A 51 8.94 -1.46 -0.95
C ILE A 51 10.27 -0.70 -0.97
N ASP A 52 11.02 -0.76 0.13
CA ASP A 52 12.30 -0.07 0.34
C ASP A 52 12.22 1.45 0.05
N LYS A 53 11.33 2.13 0.78
CA LYS A 53 11.12 3.59 0.72
C LYS A 53 11.01 4.18 2.13
N SER A 54 11.02 5.51 2.22
CA SER A 54 10.76 6.19 3.48
C SER A 54 9.26 6.17 3.83
N ARG A 55 8.95 6.21 5.13
CA ARG A 55 7.57 6.37 5.61
C ARG A 55 6.91 7.62 5.02
N ASN A 56 7.63 8.73 4.97
CA ASN A 56 7.13 9.99 4.41
C ASN A 56 6.73 9.85 2.93
N TYR A 57 7.50 9.12 2.14
CA TYR A 57 7.14 8.83 0.75
C TYR A 57 5.80 8.11 0.66
N VAL A 58 5.60 7.07 1.48
CA VAL A 58 4.35 6.30 1.51
C VAL A 58 3.18 7.18 1.93
N ASP A 59 3.34 8.00 2.97
CA ASP A 59 2.29 8.89 3.47
C ASP A 59 1.85 9.91 2.40
N VAL A 60 2.81 10.51 1.68
CA VAL A 60 2.53 11.42 0.56
C VAL A 60 1.79 10.71 -0.57
N VAL A 61 2.19 9.49 -0.92
CA VAL A 61 1.52 8.70 -1.97
C VAL A 61 0.10 8.34 -1.55
N LEU A 62 -0.13 7.88 -0.31
CA LEU A 62 -1.47 7.58 0.21
C LEU A 62 -2.36 8.82 0.22
N HIS A 63 -1.82 9.98 0.63
CA HIS A 63 -2.56 11.23 0.59
C HIS A 63 -2.99 11.59 -0.83
N ARG A 64 -2.10 11.43 -1.83
CA ARG A 64 -2.44 11.66 -3.24
C ARG A 64 -3.50 10.69 -3.74
N VAL A 65 -3.38 9.40 -3.42
CA VAL A 65 -4.37 8.37 -3.78
C VAL A 65 -5.75 8.74 -3.24
N ARG A 66 -5.87 9.06 -1.95
CA ARG A 66 -7.14 9.45 -1.33
C ARG A 66 -7.73 10.73 -1.94
N LYS A 67 -6.88 11.71 -2.27
CA LYS A 67 -7.32 12.97 -2.89
C LYS A 67 -7.86 12.73 -4.30
N GLU A 68 -7.25 11.84 -5.06
CA GLU A 68 -7.74 11.47 -6.38
C GLU A 68 -9.04 10.70 -6.31
N GLU A 69 -9.17 9.73 -5.40
CA GLU A 69 -10.41 8.96 -5.21
C GLU A 69 -11.60 9.87 -4.86
N LYS A 70 -11.39 10.87 -4.00
CA LYS A 70 -12.42 11.88 -3.71
C LYS A 70 -12.85 12.67 -4.94
N LYS A 71 -11.88 13.10 -5.76
CA LYS A 71 -12.17 13.86 -6.99
C LYS A 71 -12.91 13.03 -8.03
N THR A 72 -12.63 11.74 -8.12
CA THR A 72 -13.34 10.83 -9.03
C THR A 72 -14.79 10.65 -8.57
N ALA A 73 -15.02 10.43 -7.26
CA ALA A 73 -16.37 10.33 -6.70
C ALA A 73 -17.20 11.61 -6.94
N GLU A 74 -16.62 12.79 -6.74
CA GLU A 74 -17.29 14.08 -6.98
C GLU A 74 -17.62 14.33 -8.47
N LYS A 75 -16.92 13.69 -9.41
CA LYS A 75 -17.23 13.77 -10.84
C LYS A 75 -18.35 12.81 -11.23
N GLU A 76 -18.28 11.58 -10.75
CA GLU A 76 -19.31 10.56 -11.00
C GLU A 76 -20.68 11.00 -10.44
N GLU A 77 -20.73 11.67 -9.29
CA GLU A 77 -21.97 12.24 -8.75
C GLU A 77 -22.57 13.36 -9.63
N LYS A 78 -21.73 14.18 -10.26
CA LYS A 78 -22.17 15.27 -11.16
C LYS A 78 -22.64 14.75 -12.51
N ASP A 79 -21.98 13.73 -13.03
CA ASP A 79 -22.34 13.12 -14.31
C ASP A 79 -23.67 12.34 -14.21
N VAL A 80 -23.98 11.73 -13.05
CA VAL A 80 -25.27 11.08 -12.80
C VAL A 80 -26.42 12.10 -12.65
N GLN A 81 -26.15 13.28 -12.08
CA GLN A 81 -27.16 14.35 -11.95
C GLN A 81 -27.52 15.00 -13.30
N ASN A 82 -26.62 15.01 -14.28
CA ASN A 82 -26.84 15.62 -15.61
C ASN A 82 -27.57 14.71 -16.62
N ILE A 83 -27.80 13.43 -16.33
CA ILE A 83 -28.52 12.49 -17.23
C ILE A 83 -30.04 12.50 -16.93
N GLY A 84 -30.47 13.18 -15.87
CA GLY A 84 -31.86 13.24 -15.41
C GLY A 84 -32.64 14.53 -15.72
N GLU A 85 -32.05 15.49 -16.46
CA GLU A 85 -32.73 16.69 -17.01
C GLU A 85 -32.98 16.54 -18.51
#